data_AF-A0A6B3RQH1-F1
#
_entry.id   AF-A0A6B3RQH1-F1
#
_cell.length_a   1.000
_cell.length_b   1.000
_cell.length_c   1.000
_cell.angle_alpha   90.00
_cell.angle_beta   90.00
_cell.angle_gamma   90.00
#
_symmetry.space_group_name_H-M   'P 1'
#
loop_
_entity.id
_entity.type
_entity.pdbx_description
1 polymer ?
#
loop_
_entity_poly.entity_id
_entity_poly.type
_entity_poly.pdbx_seq_one_letter_code
_entity_poly.pdbx_strand_id
1 'polypeptide(L)'
;MTDQPGTALAVLAQIRAQARAGAEALDGLNRAAEALEGIIQEGLEGPFKGVFNALPNGAVRNKPRGKIEQDPELQAFIGARVMTLTFPEVAAQVAAHFPPERRVTTSSIHRWWHRRGKKSLPSTG
;
A
#
# COMPACT_ATOMS: atom_id res chain seq x y z
N MET A 1 -35.32 -37.53 -11.45
CA MET A 1 -34.06 -36.87 -11.86
C MET A 1 -34.41 -35.79 -12.86
N THR A 2 -34.70 -34.59 -12.38
CA THR A 2 -34.91 -33.41 -13.23
C THR A 2 -33.94 -32.37 -12.73
N ASP A 3 -32.82 -32.29 -13.43
CA ASP A 3 -31.88 -31.18 -13.36
C ASP A 3 -32.65 -29.91 -13.70
N GLN A 4 -32.74 -28.98 -12.75
CA GLN A 4 -33.55 -27.77 -12.89
C GLN A 4 -32.63 -26.65 -13.42
N PRO A 5 -32.67 -26.30 -14.72
CA PRO A 5 -31.78 -25.30 -15.31
C PRO A 5 -31.94 -23.90 -14.70
N GLY A 6 -33.04 -23.65 -13.96
CA GLY A 6 -33.28 -22.41 -13.24
C GLY A 6 -32.36 -22.19 -12.03
N THR A 7 -31.94 -23.25 -11.33
CA THR A 7 -31.17 -23.13 -10.09
C THR A 7 -29.71 -22.75 -10.38
N ALA A 8 -29.12 -23.32 -11.42
CA ALA A 8 -27.75 -22.98 -11.84
C ALA A 8 -27.63 -21.53 -12.34
N LEU A 9 -28.64 -21.05 -13.09
CA LEU A 9 -28.68 -19.67 -13.56
C LEU A 9 -28.91 -18.67 -12.41
N ALA A 10 -29.74 -19.02 -11.42
CA ALA A 10 -29.95 -18.20 -10.23
C ALA A 10 -28.68 -18.06 -9.39
N VAL A 11 -27.93 -19.15 -9.20
CA VAL A 11 -26.65 -19.13 -8.47
C VAL A 11 -25.60 -18.29 -9.20
N LEU A 12 -25.50 -18.38 -10.53
CA LEU A 12 -24.59 -17.54 -11.31
C LEU A 12 -24.96 -16.05 -11.27
N ALA A 13 -26.26 -15.72 -11.27
CA ALA A 13 -26.72 -14.36 -11.10
C ALA A 13 -26.39 -13.81 -9.69
N GLN A 14 -26.57 -14.64 -8.66
CA GLN A 14 -26.22 -14.30 -7.27
C GLN A 14 -24.72 -14.01 -7.12
N ILE A 15 -23.86 -14.88 -7.68
CA ILE A 15 -22.40 -14.71 -7.62
C ILE A 15 -21.97 -13.43 -8.33
N ARG A 16 -22.56 -13.11 -9.48
CA ARG A 16 -22.26 -11.85 -10.21
C ARG A 16 -22.72 -10.61 -9.44
N ALA A 17 -23.87 -10.68 -8.78
CA ALA A 17 -24.35 -9.59 -7.93
C ALA A 17 -23.43 -9.37 -6.73
N GLN A 18 -22.99 -10.43 -6.07
CA GLN A 18 -22.03 -10.36 -4.97
C GLN A 18 -20.66 -9.83 -5.41
N ALA A 19 -20.18 -10.23 -6.59
CA ALA A 19 -18.92 -9.73 -7.13
C ALA A 19 -18.97 -8.21 -7.40
N ARG A 20 -20.10 -7.68 -7.90
CA ARG A 20 -20.29 -6.24 -8.09
C ARG A 20 -20.34 -5.48 -6.78
N ALA A 21 -21.13 -5.97 -5.82
CA ALA A 21 -21.21 -5.37 -4.49
C ALA A 21 -19.84 -5.37 -3.78
N GLY A 22 -19.04 -6.43 -3.96
CA GLY A 22 -17.67 -6.50 -3.44
C GLY A 22 -16.74 -5.48 -4.10
N ALA A 23 -16.82 -5.29 -5.42
CA ALA A 23 -16.01 -4.31 -6.13
C ALA A 23 -16.33 -2.87 -5.69
N GLU A 24 -17.62 -2.54 -5.52
CA GLU A 24 -18.04 -1.21 -5.04
C GLU A 24 -17.60 -0.94 -3.59
N ALA A 25 -17.61 -1.97 -2.74
CA ALA A 25 -17.12 -1.85 -1.37
C ALA A 25 -15.61 -1.60 -1.31
N LEU A 26 -14.83 -2.26 -2.19
CA LEU A 26 -13.39 -2.06 -2.30
C LEU A 26 -13.04 -0.66 -2.83
N ASP A 27 -13.76 -0.18 -3.84
CA ASP A 27 -13.60 1.20 -4.34
C ASP A 27 -13.96 2.24 -3.29
N GLY A 28 -15.03 2.00 -2.52
CA GLY A 28 -15.42 2.87 -1.40
C GLY A 28 -14.36 2.93 -0.30
N LEU A 29 -13.75 1.79 0.05
CA LEU A 29 -12.66 1.72 1.00
C LEU A 29 -11.40 2.43 0.49
N ASN A 30 -11.08 2.29 -0.80
CA ASN A 30 -9.94 2.98 -1.40
C ASN A 30 -10.12 4.50 -1.40
N ARG A 31 -11.32 4.99 -1.75
CA ARG A 31 -11.65 6.43 -1.64
C ARG A 31 -11.60 6.95 -0.21
N ALA A 32 -12.07 6.17 0.76
CA ALA A 32 -12.01 6.57 2.17
C ALA A 32 -10.56 6.67 2.67
N ALA A 33 -9.68 5.78 2.21
CA ALA A 33 -8.25 5.84 2.51
C ALA A 33 -7.58 7.08 1.87
N GLU A 34 -7.89 7.38 0.61
CA GLU A 34 -7.38 8.58 -0.08
C GLU A 34 -7.88 9.88 0.55
N ALA A 35 -9.16 9.93 0.97
CA ALA A 35 -9.72 11.09 1.66
C ALA A 35 -9.04 11.33 3.02
N LEU A 36 -8.77 10.25 3.78
CA LEU A 36 -8.04 10.35 5.03
C LEU A 36 -6.59 10.83 4.82
N GLU A 37 -5.93 10.36 3.74
CA GLU A 37 -4.60 10.84 3.38
C GLU A 37 -4.60 12.32 3.00
N GLY A 38 -5.62 12.78 2.25
CA GLY A 38 -5.83 14.20 1.95
C GLY A 38 -5.95 15.04 3.22
N ILE A 39 -6.81 14.64 4.16
CA ILE A 39 -7.01 15.33 5.45
C ILE A 39 -5.71 15.40 6.26
N ILE A 40 -4.91 14.34 6.26
CA ILE A 40 -3.61 14.33 6.97
C ILE A 40 -2.61 15.26 6.30
N GLN A 41 -2.54 15.29 4.96
CA GLN A 41 -1.65 16.18 4.23
C GLN A 41 -2.04 17.65 4.42
N GLU A 42 -3.33 17.97 4.37
CA GLU A 42 -3.85 19.33 4.53
C GLU A 42 -3.78 19.81 5.99
N GLY A 43 -4.09 18.95 6.95
CA GLY A 43 -4.06 19.26 8.38
C GLY A 43 -2.64 19.48 8.96
N LEU A 44 -1.60 19.01 8.27
CA LEU A 44 -0.20 19.21 8.65
C LEU A 44 0.40 20.53 8.12
N GLU A 45 -0.27 21.23 7.18
CA GLU A 45 0.24 22.47 6.58
C GLU A 45 0.01 23.72 7.47
N GLY A 46 -0.87 23.64 8.47
CA GLY A 46 -1.21 24.76 9.34
C GLY A 46 -0.33 24.89 10.60
N PRO A 47 -0.85 24.59 11.80
CA PRO A 47 -0.25 25.03 13.07
C PRO A 47 1.09 24.37 13.41
N PHE A 48 1.46 23.26 12.77
CA PHE A 48 2.68 22.54 13.07
C PHE A 48 3.91 23.05 12.30
N LYS A 49 3.74 23.70 11.15
CA LYS A 49 4.86 24.16 10.30
C LYS A 49 5.69 25.25 11.00
N GLY A 50 5.05 26.13 11.77
CA GLY A 50 5.71 27.18 12.56
C GLY A 50 6.55 26.64 13.73
N VAL A 51 6.15 25.51 14.32
CA VAL A 51 6.88 24.86 15.43
C VAL A 51 8.14 24.15 14.91
N PHE A 52 8.09 23.56 13.71
CA PHE A 52 9.25 22.87 13.12
C PHE A 52 10.34 23.82 12.60
N ASN A 53 9.99 25.05 12.19
CA ASN A 53 10.96 26.04 11.71
C ASN A 53 11.75 26.75 12.83
N ALA A 54 11.32 26.65 14.09
CA ALA A 54 12.01 27.24 15.24
C ALA A 54 13.13 26.34 15.82
N LEU A 55 13.37 25.16 15.25
CA LEU A 55 14.42 24.26 15.69
C LEU A 55 15.76 24.65 15.03
N PRO A 56 16.87 24.72 15.79
CA PRO A 56 18.16 25.11 15.24
C PRO A 56 18.61 24.16 14.11
N ASN A 57 18.98 24.73 12.97
CA ASN A 57 19.55 24.09 11.76
C ASN A 57 20.96 23.53 12.01
N GLY A 58 21.13 22.70 13.05
CA GLY A 58 22.43 22.33 13.60
C GLY A 58 22.57 20.84 13.89
N ALA A 59 21.96 19.99 13.08
CA ALA A 59 22.37 18.59 12.92
C ALA A 59 21.60 18.05 11.73
N VAL A 60 22.30 17.67 10.66
CA VAL A 60 21.76 16.70 9.71
C VAL A 60 21.59 15.41 10.51
N ARG A 61 20.46 15.28 11.19
CA ARG A 61 20.06 14.05 11.86
C ARG A 61 20.05 13.00 10.77
N ASN A 62 21.04 12.12 10.80
CA ASN A 62 21.11 10.93 9.97
C ASN A 62 19.85 10.12 10.29
N LYS A 63 18.75 10.42 9.60
CA LYS A 63 17.46 9.83 9.87
C LYS A 63 17.66 8.34 9.63
N PRO A 64 17.44 7.46 10.63
CA PRO A 64 17.72 6.05 10.47
C PRO A 64 16.99 5.58 9.22
N ARG A 65 17.76 5.05 8.26
CA ARG A 65 17.24 4.51 7.00
C ARG A 65 16.15 3.50 7.38
N GLY A 66 14.96 3.62 6.81
CA GLY A 66 13.88 2.67 7.12
C GLY A 66 14.31 1.25 6.76
N LYS A 67 13.73 0.22 7.38
CA LYS A 67 14.10 -1.20 7.16
C LYS A 67 14.23 -1.56 5.67
N ILE A 68 13.30 -1.07 4.84
CA ILE A 68 13.32 -1.27 3.38
C ILE A 68 14.57 -0.62 2.75
N GLU A 69 14.96 0.58 3.17
CA GLU A 69 16.13 1.28 2.62
C GLU A 69 17.48 0.63 2.99
N GLN A 70 17.51 -0.21 4.02
CA GLN A 70 18.70 -0.92 4.47
C GLN A 70 18.87 -2.28 3.79
N ASP A 71 17.79 -2.85 3.26
CA ASP A 71 17.79 -4.19 2.65
C ASP A 71 17.54 -4.08 1.13
N PRO A 72 18.59 -4.22 0.30
CA PRO A 72 18.45 -4.14 -1.16
C PRO A 72 17.65 -5.32 -1.74
N GLU A 73 17.68 -6.49 -1.11
CA GLU A 73 16.90 -7.66 -1.51
C GLU A 73 15.40 -7.39 -1.30
N LEU A 74 15.06 -6.79 -0.16
CA LEU A 74 13.69 -6.37 0.13
C LEU A 74 13.20 -5.26 -0.82
N GLN A 75 14.08 -4.32 -1.21
CA GLN A 75 13.74 -3.29 -2.21
C GLN A 75 13.40 -3.88 -3.57
N ALA A 76 14.24 -4.82 -4.06
CA ALA A 76 14.00 -5.48 -5.32
C ALA A 76 12.71 -6.32 -5.28
N PHE A 77 12.49 -7.05 -4.18
CA PHE A 77 11.30 -7.86 -3.97
C PHE A 77 10.01 -7.03 -4.00
N ILE A 78 10.00 -5.91 -3.28
CA ILE A 78 8.86 -4.99 -3.23
C ILE A 78 8.68 -4.31 -4.60
N GLY A 79 9.76 -3.82 -5.21
CA GLY A 79 9.72 -3.15 -6.51
C GLY A 79 9.14 -4.03 -7.63
N ALA A 80 9.52 -5.30 -7.68
CA ALA A 80 9.01 -6.25 -8.68
C ALA A 80 7.51 -6.52 -8.51
N ARG A 81 7.00 -6.49 -7.27
CA ARG A 81 5.62 -6.90 -6.95
C ARG A 81 4.64 -5.76 -6.87
N VAL A 82 5.08 -4.56 -6.52
CA VAL A 82 4.22 -3.38 -6.40
C VAL A 82 3.70 -2.86 -7.74
N MET A 83 4.25 -3.38 -8.84
CA MET A 83 3.75 -3.18 -10.21
C MET A 83 2.62 -4.14 -10.59
N THR A 84 2.50 -5.28 -9.91
CA THR A 84 1.55 -6.34 -10.23
C THR A 84 0.52 -6.59 -9.12
N LEU A 85 0.83 -6.18 -7.89
CA LEU A 85 0.07 -6.43 -6.67
C LEU A 85 -0.14 -5.13 -5.89
N THR A 86 -1.20 -5.13 -5.09
CA THR A 86 -1.49 -4.02 -4.17
C THR A 86 -0.54 -4.03 -2.97
N PHE A 87 -0.31 -2.88 -2.35
CA PHE A 87 0.56 -2.76 -1.17
C PHE A 87 0.26 -3.76 -0.02
N PRO A 88 -1.01 -4.05 0.36
CA PRO A 88 -1.30 -5.05 1.38
C PRO A 88 -0.93 -6.47 0.94
N GLU A 89 -1.12 -6.83 -0.34
CA GLU A 89 -0.70 -8.13 -0.87
C GLU A 89 0.82 -8.26 -0.88
N VAL A 90 1.53 -7.18 -1.22
CA VAL A 90 3.00 -7.15 -1.12
C VAL A 90 3.45 -7.34 0.33
N ALA A 91 2.80 -6.70 1.31
CA ALA A 91 3.12 -6.90 2.73
C ALA A 91 2.90 -8.36 3.18
N ALA A 92 1.80 -8.98 2.73
CA ALA A 92 1.53 -10.39 3.01
C ALA A 92 2.59 -11.31 2.39
N GLN A 93 2.99 -11.05 1.13
CA GLN A 93 4.05 -11.81 0.49
C GLN A 93 5.42 -11.59 1.14
N VAL A 94 5.73 -10.37 1.58
CA VAL A 94 6.95 -10.13 2.37
C VAL A 94 6.90 -10.94 3.67
N ALA A 95 5.75 -11.00 4.36
CA ALA A 95 5.62 -11.77 5.59
C ALA A 95 5.75 -13.29 5.40
N ALA A 96 5.43 -13.79 4.21
CA ALA A 96 5.57 -15.19 3.81
C ALA A 96 7.01 -15.54 3.37
N HIS A 97 7.70 -14.63 2.69
CA HIS A 97 9.04 -14.87 2.14
C HIS A 97 10.19 -14.45 3.04
N PHE A 98 9.99 -13.50 3.95
CA PHE A 98 11.05 -12.95 4.81
C PHE A 98 10.83 -13.29 6.29
N PRO A 99 11.92 -13.44 7.07
CA PRO A 99 11.85 -13.69 8.50
C PRO A 99 11.24 -12.50 9.25
N PRO A 100 10.70 -12.71 10.47
CA PRO A 100 9.91 -11.70 11.18
C PRO A 100 10.63 -10.36 11.39
N GLU A 101 11.95 -10.36 11.49
CA GLU A 101 12.78 -9.16 11.66
C GLU A 101 12.71 -8.22 10.45
N ARG A 102 12.53 -8.79 9.26
CA ARG A 102 12.48 -8.12 7.95
C ARG A 102 11.06 -7.85 7.44
N ARG A 103 10.03 -8.22 8.22
CA ARG A 103 8.64 -7.91 7.87
C ARG A 103 8.42 -6.40 7.84
N VAL A 104 7.67 -5.96 6.83
CA VAL A 104 7.30 -4.56 6.67
C VAL A 104 5.79 -4.41 6.58
N THR A 105 5.30 -3.34 7.18
CA THR A 105 3.88 -2.98 7.15
C THR A 105 3.52 -2.32 5.82
N THR A 106 2.26 -2.41 5.43
CA THR A 106 1.71 -1.73 4.24
C THR A 106 2.08 -0.26 4.20
N SER A 107 1.96 0.47 5.31
CA SER A 107 2.33 1.90 5.39
C SER A 107 3.82 2.15 5.18
N SER A 108 4.68 1.21 5.58
CA SER A 108 6.13 1.31 5.34
C SER A 108 6.44 1.17 3.85
N ILE A 109 5.76 0.24 3.17
CA ILE A 109 5.87 0.03 1.73
C ILE A 109 5.36 1.27 0.99
N HIS A 110 4.17 1.78 1.34
CA HIS A 110 3.60 2.99 0.74
C HIS A 110 4.57 4.18 0.85
N ARG A 111 5.05 4.45 2.06
CA ARG A 111 5.97 5.57 2.32
C ARG A 111 7.28 5.42 1.56
N TRP A 112 7.83 4.22 1.48
CA TRP A 112 9.06 3.95 0.73
C TRP A 112 8.82 4.11 -0.77
N TRP A 113 7.71 3.60 -1.28
CA TRP A 113 7.34 3.65 -2.70
C TRP A 113 7.24 5.09 -3.21
N HIS A 114 6.49 5.94 -2.51
CA HIS A 114 6.31 7.35 -2.88
C HIS A 114 7.59 8.18 -2.72
N ARG A 115 8.47 7.84 -1.77
CA ARG A 115 9.72 8.58 -1.55
C ARG A 115 10.85 8.17 -2.49
N ARG A 116 11.03 6.86 -2.71
CA ARG A 116 12.20 6.30 -3.41
C ARG A 116 11.89 5.16 -4.36
N GLY A 117 10.82 4.40 -4.15
CA GLY A 117 10.48 3.22 -4.95
C GLY A 117 10.45 3.49 -6.47
N LYS A 118 9.86 4.62 -6.88
CA LYS A 118 9.83 5.05 -8.30
C LYS A 118 11.22 5.26 -8.91
N LYS A 119 12.22 5.64 -8.11
CA LYS A 119 13.60 5.91 -8.56
C LYS A 119 14.49 4.68 -8.48
N SER A 120 14.16 3.72 -7.61
CA SER A 120 14.93 2.50 -7.40
C SER A 120 14.54 1.36 -8.33
N LEU A 121 13.47 1.50 -9.12
CA LEU A 121 13.19 0.57 -10.20
C LEU A 121 14.32 0.65 -11.24
N PRO A 122 14.87 -0.48 -11.68
CA PRO A 122 15.78 -0.47 -12.81
C PRO A 122 15.03 0.14 -14.00
N SER A 123 15.57 1.23 -14.56
CA SER A 123 15.09 1.80 -15.81
C SER A 123 15.18 0.70 -16.85
N THR A 124 14.05 0.04 -17.11
CA THR A 124 13.92 -0.92 -18.19
C THR A 124 13.85 -0.07 -19.45
N GLY A 125 15.04 0.29 -19.96
CA GLY A 125 15.25 0.85 -21.29
C GLY A 125 15.45 -0.26 -22.29
#